data_AF-A0A3L8D5F2-F1
#
_entry.id   AF-A0A3L8D5F2-F1
#
_cell.length_a   1.000
_cell.length_b   1.000
_cell.length_c   1.000
_cell.angle_alpha   90.00
_cell.angle_beta   90.00
_cell.angle_gamma   90.00
#
_symmetry.space_group_name_H-M   'P 1'
#
loop_
_entity.id
_entity.type
_entity.pdbx_description
1 polymer ?
#
loop_
_entity_poly.entity_id
_entity_poly.type
_entity_poly.pdbx_seq_one_letter_code
_entity_poly.pdbx_strand_id
1 'polypeptide(L)'
;WIDGVKVTDVKSIKAQGLNLADVDKKLITLMGEQIFHTGFMHADPHPGNVFVRKGKDKKAEIVLLDVREHVGEHKAYFVQFLGIISFKK
;
A
#
# COMPACT_ATOMS: atom_id res chain seq x y z
N TRP A 1 13.05 -13.43 3.99
CA TRP A 1 11.85 -13.76 4.80
C TRP A 1 11.26 -12.45 5.30
N ILE A 2 9.98 -12.18 5.06
CA ILE A 2 9.26 -11.02 5.61
C ILE A 2 8.30 -11.53 6.68
N ASP A 3 8.26 -10.84 7.82
CA ASP A 3 7.22 -11.03 8.83
C ASP A 3 6.03 -10.10 8.53
N GLY A 4 4.84 -10.70 8.41
CA GLY A 4 3.61 -10.00 8.02
C GLY A 4 2.64 -10.89 7.25
N VAL A 5 1.42 -10.40 7.07
CA VAL A 5 0.36 -11.04 6.28
C VAL A 5 0.10 -10.23 5.02
N LYS A 6 -0.35 -10.87 3.94
CA LYS A 6 -0.70 -10.15 2.71
C LYS A 6 -1.78 -9.11 3.02
N VAL A 7 -1.71 -7.95 2.36
CA VAL A 7 -2.69 -6.86 2.54
C VAL A 7 -4.12 -7.30 2.20
N THR A 8 -4.26 -8.31 1.33
CA THR A 8 -5.55 -8.91 0.96
C THR A 8 -6.13 -9.85 2.01
N ASP A 9 -5.32 -10.31 2.98
CA ASP A 9 -5.78 -11.21 4.04
C ASP A 9 -6.39 -10.42 5.20
N VAL A 10 -7.59 -9.89 4.94
CA VAL A 10 -8.38 -9.11 5.88
C VAL A 10 -8.66 -9.88 7.17
N LYS A 11 -8.82 -11.21 7.10
CA LYS A 11 -9.10 -12.04 8.28
C LYS A 11 -7.90 -12.05 9.22
N SER A 12 -6.70 -12.30 8.69
CA SER A 12 -5.49 -12.32 9.50
C SER A 12 -5.11 -10.94 10.03
N ILE A 13 -5.34 -9.87 9.27
CA ILE A 13 -5.14 -8.49 9.75
C ILE A 13 -6.03 -8.19 10.96
N LYS A 14 -7.32 -8.55 10.88
CA LYS A 14 -8.25 -8.40 12.02
C LYS A 14 -7.84 -9.28 13.21
N ALA A 15 -7.38 -10.51 12.96
CA ALA A 15 -6.93 -11.41 14.02
C ALA A 15 -5.72 -10.87 14.79
N GLN A 16 -4.87 -10.04 14.15
CA GLN A 16 -3.78 -9.32 14.81
C GLN A 16 -4.27 -8.10 15.64
N GLY A 17 -5.56 -7.78 15.61
CA GLY A 17 -6.15 -6.63 16.27
C GLY A 17 -5.81 -5.29 15.59
N LEU A 18 -5.48 -5.33 14.29
CA LEU A 18 -5.17 -4.13 13.53
C LEU A 18 -6.45 -3.51 12.95
N ASN A 19 -6.48 -2.18 12.91
CA ASN A 19 -7.59 -1.42 12.34
C ASN A 19 -7.42 -1.32 10.82
N LEU A 20 -8.39 -1.83 10.05
CA LEU A 20 -8.37 -1.75 8.59
C LEU A 20 -8.38 -0.32 8.07
N ALA A 21 -9.02 0.63 8.77
CA ALA A 21 -9.00 2.03 8.35
C ALA A 21 -7.60 2.64 8.49
N ASP A 22 -6.80 2.20 9.47
CA ASP A 22 -5.40 2.61 9.61
C ASP A 22 -4.54 2.03 8.49
N VAL A 23 -4.78 0.76 8.13
CA VAL A 23 -4.14 0.11 6.98
C VAL A 23 -4.46 0.83 5.68
N ASP A 24 -5.74 1.07 5.38
CA ASP A 24 -6.20 1.79 4.19
C ASP A 24 -5.56 3.18 4.10
N LYS A 25 -5.56 3.94 5.21
CA LYS A 25 -4.96 5.28 5.25
C LYS A 25 -3.47 5.23 4.92
N LYS A 26 -2.73 4.30 5.51
CA LYS A 26 -1.28 4.15 5.29
C LYS A 26 -0.94 3.73 3.88
N LEU A 27 -1.75 2.85 3.26
CA LEU A 27 -1.59 2.46 1.87
C LEU A 27 -1.77 3.66 0.92
N ILE A 28 -2.83 4.44 1.12
CA ILE A 28 -3.10 5.62 0.29
C ILE A 28 -1.98 6.65 0.46
N THR A 29 -1.53 6.89 1.70
CA THR A 29 -0.41 7.81 1.96
C THR A 29 0.88 7.33 1.29
N LEU A 30 1.24 6.04 1.43
CA LEU A 30 2.42 5.47 0.81
C LEU A 30 2.41 5.63 -0.73
N MET A 31 1.28 5.30 -1.36
CA MET A 31 1.11 5.47 -2.81
C MET A 31 1.21 6.94 -3.23
N GLY A 32 0.62 7.85 -2.44
CA GLY A 32 0.73 9.29 -2.66
C GLY A 32 2.17 9.80 -2.56
N GLU A 33 2.92 9.38 -1.55
CA GLU A 33 4.35 9.72 -1.41
C GLU A 33 5.17 9.23 -2.59
N GLN A 34 4.94 8.00 -3.03
CA GLN A 34 5.59 7.42 -4.21
C GLN A 34 5.38 8.31 -5.46
N ILE A 35 4.12 8.64 -5.77
CA ILE A 35 3.74 9.41 -6.97
C ILE A 35 4.19 10.87 -6.89
N PHE A 36 3.87 11.55 -5.79
CA PHE A 36 3.98 13.01 -5.71
C PHE A 36 5.31 13.49 -5.16
N HIS A 37 6.02 12.65 -4.40
CA HIS A 37 7.26 13.05 -3.75
C HIS A 37 8.49 12.40 -4.38
N THR A 38 8.42 11.14 -4.77
CA THR A 38 9.60 10.42 -5.28
C THR A 38 9.69 10.36 -6.81
N GLY A 39 8.56 10.44 -7.53
CA GLY A 39 8.53 10.19 -8.98
C GLY A 39 8.82 8.72 -9.33
N PHE A 40 8.65 7.81 -8.36
CA PHE A 40 8.76 6.37 -8.54
C PHE A 40 7.51 5.71 -7.98
N MET A 41 6.97 4.74 -8.71
CA MET A 41 5.87 3.91 -8.26
C MET A 41 6.36 2.47 -8.23
N HIS A 42 5.73 1.67 -7.38
CA HIS A 42 5.87 0.24 -7.50
C HIS A 42 5.34 -0.22 -8.86
N ALA A 43 6.22 -0.83 -9.68
CA ALA A 43 5.93 -1.18 -11.07
C ALA A 43 4.75 -2.16 -11.22
N ASP A 44 4.55 -2.96 -10.18
CA ASP A 44 3.45 -3.92 -10.08
C ASP A 44 2.59 -3.60 -8.85
N PRO A 45 1.49 -2.85 -8.99
CA PRO A 45 0.59 -2.54 -7.87
C PRO A 45 -0.20 -3.77 -7.40
N HIS A 46 0.16 -4.99 -7.85
CA HIS A 46 -0.49 -6.21 -7.40
C HIS A 46 -0.42 -6.32 -5.86
N PRO A 47 -1.56 -6.58 -5.20
CA PRO A 47 -1.63 -6.70 -3.74
C PRO A 47 -0.71 -7.78 -3.16
N GLY A 48 -0.22 -8.71 -3.99
CA GLY A 48 0.68 -9.79 -3.60
C GLY A 48 2.05 -9.35 -3.06
N ASN A 49 2.51 -8.13 -3.39
CA ASN A 49 3.78 -7.58 -2.92
C ASN A 49 3.63 -6.68 -1.68
N VAL A 50 2.40 -6.49 -1.20
CA VAL A 50 2.10 -5.61 -0.06
C VAL A 50 1.72 -6.45 1.14
N PHE A 51 2.45 -6.26 2.23
CA PHE A 51 2.26 -6.95 3.48
C PHE A 51 1.92 -5.96 4.60
N VAL A 52 1.19 -6.44 5.58
CA VAL A 52 0.82 -5.72 6.79
C VAL A 52 1.35 -6.51 7.98
N ARG A 53 1.99 -5.81 8.91
CA ARG A 53 2.38 -6.39 10.20
C ARG A 53 2.02 -5.45 11.34
N LYS A 54 2.05 -5.98 12.56
CA LYS A 54 1.86 -5.19 13.77
C LYS A 54 3.19 -4.60 14.22
N GLY A 55 3.27 -3.27 14.24
CA GLY A 55 4.40 -2.53 14.77
C GLY A 55 4.53 -2.65 16.28
N LYS A 56 5.68 -2.23 16.81
CA LYS A 56 5.96 -2.23 18.26
C LYS A 56 4.96 -1.35 19.04
N ASP A 57 4.42 -0.32 18.38
CA ASP A 57 3.39 0.58 18.91
C ASP A 57 1.96 0.03 18.79
N LYS A 58 1.82 -1.25 18.38
CA LYS A 58 0.56 -1.96 18.11
C LYS A 58 -0.22 -1.42 16.91
N LYS A 59 0.34 -0.52 16.10
CA LYS A 59 -0.30 -0.02 14.87
C LYS A 59 0.13 -0.83 13.65
N ALA A 60 -0.57 -0.63 12.53
CA ALA A 60 -0.22 -1.31 11.29
C ALA A 60 1.08 -0.74 10.70
N GLU A 61 1.99 -1.60 10.25
CA GLU A 61 3.12 -1.22 9.42
C GLU A 61 2.93 -1.83 8.03
N ILE A 62 3.09 -1.02 6.98
CA ILE A 62 3.04 -1.48 5.60
C ILE A 62 4.45 -1.90 5.19
N VAL A 63 4.57 -3.12 4.67
CA VAL A 63 5.81 -3.68 4.13
C VAL A 63 5.61 -3.89 2.65
N LEU A 64 6.35 -3.13 1.83
CA LEU A 64 6.31 -3.25 0.38
C LEU A 64 7.52 -4.06 -0.09
N LEU A 65 7.28 -5.14 -0.82
CA LEU A 65 8.34 -5.90 -1.49
C LEU A 65 8.67 -5.25 -2.83
N ASP A 66 9.94 -4.90 -3.03
CA ASP A 66 10.32 -3.85 -3.97
C ASP A 66 10.62 -4.35 -5.40
N VAL A 67 9.97 -3.69 -6.38
CA VAL A 67 10.33 -3.57 -7.80
C VAL A 67 9.88 -2.16 -8.19
N ARG A 68 10.81 -1.20 -8.26
CA ARG A 68 10.49 0.19 -8.62
C ARG A 68 10.59 0.37 -10.12
N GLU A 69 9.66 1.13 -10.66
CA GLU A 69 9.78 1.67 -12.01
C GLU A 69 9.71 3.20 -11.92
N HIS A 70 10.58 3.87 -12.68
CA HIS A 70 10.53 5.32 -12.80
C HIS A 70 9.28 5.68 -13.58
N VAL A 71 8.47 6.56 -13.01
CA VAL A 71 7.23 6.99 -13.60
C VAL A 71 7.38 8.47 -13.93
N GLY A 72 7.28 8.80 -15.22
CA GLY A 72 7.48 10.16 -15.76
C GLY A 72 6.44 11.19 -15.29
N GLU A 73 5.95 12.06 -16.19
CA GLU A 73 5.11 13.22 -15.83
C GLU A 73 3.94 12.91 -14.88
N HIS A 74 3.86 13.64 -13.76
CA HIS A 74 2.90 13.49 -12.66
C HIS A 74 1.40 13.42 -13.06
N LYS A 75 1.00 13.92 -14.25
CA LYS A 75 -0.40 14.01 -14.69
C LYS A 75 -1.03 12.66 -15.06
N ALA A 76 -0.27 11.75 -15.66
CA ALA A 76 -0.79 10.42 -16.02
C ALA A 76 -1.14 9.58 -14.77
N TYR A 77 -0.43 9.81 -13.66
CA TYR A 77 -0.55 9.02 -12.43
C TYR A 77 -1.70 9.43 -11.53
N PHE A 78 -2.17 10.67 -11.63
CA PHE A 78 -3.40 11.08 -10.95
C PHE A 78 -4.59 10.24 -11.42
N VAL A 79 -4.65 9.92 -12.72
CA VAL A 79 -5.69 9.08 -13.32
C VAL A 79 -5.57 7.62 -12.84
N GLN A 80 -4.36 7.07 -12.78
CA GLN A 80 -4.11 5.71 -12.23
C GLN A 80 -4.49 5.61 -10.74
N PHE A 81 -4.08 6.60 -9.93
CA PHE A 81 -4.40 6.68 -8.51
C PHE A 81 -5.90 6.78 -8.26
N LEU A 82 -6.62 7.60 -9.04
CA LEU A 82 -8.08 7.66 -9.01
C LEU A 82 -8.73 6.35 -9.46
N GLY A 83 -8.15 5.65 -10.44
CA GLY A 83 -8.61 4.32 -10.88
C GLY A 83 -8.52 3.27 -9.77
N ILE A 84 -7.45 3.28 -8.97
CA ILE A 84 -7.28 2.40 -7.81
C ILE A 84 -8.33 2.72 -6.72
N ILE A 85 -8.59 4.00 -6.47
CA ILE A 85 -9.61 4.43 -5.50
C ILE A 85 -11.03 4.06 -5.98
N SER A 86 -11.26 4.03 -7.30
CA SER A 86 -12.58 3.76 -7.89
C SER A 86 -13.05 2.31 -7.76
N PHE A 87 -12.22 1.35 -7.31
CA PHE A 87 -12.65 -0.03 -7.07
C PHE A 87 -13.49 -0.23 -5.78
N LYS A 88 -13.79 0.85 -5.05
CA LYS A 88 -14.87 0.86 -4.04
C LYS A 88 -16.14 1.49 -4.63
N LYS A 89 -16.85 0.76 -5.49
CA LYS A 89 -18.29 0.93 -5.68
C LYS A 89 -18.97 -0.39 -5.95
#